data_AF-A0A7V4EA43-F1
#
_entry.id   AF-A0A7V4EA43-F1
#
_cell.length_a   1.000
_cell.length_b   1.000
_cell.length_c   1.000
_cell.angle_alpha   90.00
_cell.angle_beta   90.00
_cell.angle_gamma   90.00
#
_symmetry.space_group_name_H-M   'P 1'
#
loop_
_entity.id
_entity.type
_entity.pdbx_description
1 polymer ?
#
loop_
_entity_poly.entity_id
_entity_poly.type
_entity_poly.pdbx_seq_one_letter_code
_entity_poly.pdbx_strand_id
1 'polypeptide(L)'
;MILAPIVLFVYNRPWHTRQTVGALKKNELASESELFIFSDGWKNEQDKTKVLEVREYLKTIDGFKRVHIIERERNYGLADNIIDGVTKVVNEYGKIIVLEDDIVTSPYFLKFMNEALERYKDEERVFGVNGYAFPIKKEGLPSAYFLKSFACWGWGTWKRAWKFFEKNPDKLIKTFTKDMIREFNFDNSYDYWYQVIANKKGKINTWAIFFYTSAFLNNGLFLAPRDSFTKNIGHDLSGVHSEKVKYFDTELALEYNINFPEKIEEHKLARQRHIEYFKKHLKVTLWKKILYKLKKLAQKR
;
A
#
# COMPACT_ATOMS: atom_id res chain seq x y z
N MET A 1 9.72 23.52 -2.81
CA MET A 1 8.76 22.48 -2.37
C MET A 1 9.29 21.86 -1.08
N ILE A 2 8.47 21.75 -0.03
CA ILE A 2 8.85 20.97 1.16
C ILE A 2 8.55 19.50 0.86
N LEU A 3 9.56 18.62 1.00
CA LEU A 3 9.40 17.20 0.74
C LEU A 3 8.58 16.54 1.85
N ALA A 4 7.75 15.56 1.47
CA ALA A 4 7.05 14.72 2.42
C ALA A 4 8.04 13.77 3.13
N PRO A 5 7.95 13.61 4.47
CA PRO A 5 8.72 12.59 5.15
C PRO A 5 8.41 11.20 4.62
N ILE A 6 9.45 10.38 4.54
CA ILE A 6 9.35 8.96 4.21
C ILE A 6 9.16 8.21 5.53
N VAL A 7 8.17 7.34 5.60
CA VAL A 7 7.91 6.47 6.73
C VAL A 7 8.09 5.02 6.28
N LEU A 8 9.04 4.32 6.88
CA LEU A 8 9.37 2.94 6.59
C LEU A 8 9.03 2.05 7.80
N PHE A 9 8.22 1.03 7.59
CA PHE A 9 7.88 0.04 8.61
C PHE A 9 8.69 -1.23 8.41
N VAL A 10 9.41 -1.65 9.45
CA VAL A 10 10.30 -2.83 9.41
C VAL A 10 10.07 -3.76 10.59
N TYR A 11 10.37 -5.05 10.40
CA TYR A 11 10.27 -6.04 11.47
C TYR A 11 11.50 -6.96 11.53
N ASN A 12 11.39 -8.18 10.98
CA ASN A 12 12.35 -9.26 11.18
C ASN A 12 12.92 -9.79 9.85
N ARG A 13 12.95 -8.95 8.79
CA ARG A 13 13.50 -9.32 7.48
C ARG A 13 14.72 -8.45 7.10
N PRO A 14 15.93 -8.78 7.61
CA PRO A 14 17.15 -8.03 7.33
C PRO A 14 17.45 -7.86 5.84
N TRP A 15 17.32 -8.94 5.05
CA TRP A 15 17.59 -8.88 3.61
C TRP A 15 16.65 -7.91 2.88
N HIS A 16 15.32 -8.04 3.10
CA HIS A 16 14.31 -7.17 2.49
C HIS A 16 14.53 -5.72 2.90
N THR A 17 14.75 -5.47 4.19
CA THR A 17 15.03 -4.13 4.73
C THR A 17 16.21 -3.49 4.01
N ARG A 18 17.31 -4.23 3.81
CA ARG A 18 18.49 -3.75 3.07
C ARG A 18 18.18 -3.43 1.61
N GLN A 19 17.36 -4.24 0.93
CA GLN A 19 16.97 -3.97 -0.46
C GLN A 19 16.10 -2.71 -0.56
N THR A 20 15.09 -2.58 0.31
CA THR A 20 14.19 -1.42 0.36
C THR A 20 14.94 -0.14 0.65
N VAL A 21 15.77 -0.11 1.70
CA VAL A 21 16.61 1.06 2.03
C VAL A 21 17.60 1.36 0.91
N GLY A 22 18.27 0.33 0.36
CA GLY A 22 19.20 0.49 -0.76
C GLY A 22 18.54 1.08 -2.01
N ALA A 23 17.28 0.73 -2.29
CA ALA A 23 16.51 1.30 -3.39
C ALA A 23 16.08 2.74 -3.11
N LEU A 24 15.62 3.03 -1.88
CA LEU A 24 15.28 4.39 -1.46
C LEU A 24 16.50 5.32 -1.57
N LYS A 25 17.68 4.89 -1.12
CA LYS A 25 18.94 5.66 -1.22
C LYS A 25 19.32 6.03 -2.66
N LYS A 26 18.87 5.25 -3.66
CA LYS A 26 19.14 5.51 -5.09
C LYS A 26 18.16 6.50 -5.71
N ASN A 27 17.18 7.02 -4.95
CA ASN A 27 16.24 7.98 -5.48
C ASN A 27 16.87 9.39 -5.61
N GLU A 28 16.44 10.14 -6.63
CA GLU A 28 16.95 11.51 -6.89
C GLU A 28 16.83 12.43 -5.66
N LEU A 29 15.74 12.31 -4.90
CA LEU A 29 15.44 13.18 -3.75
C LEU A 29 15.83 12.55 -2.40
N ALA A 30 16.57 11.44 -2.38
CA ALA A 30 16.87 10.72 -1.13
C ALA A 30 17.65 11.59 -0.13
N SER A 31 18.72 12.25 -0.59
CA SER A 31 19.60 13.09 0.23
C SER A 31 18.92 14.33 0.80
N GLU A 32 17.79 14.74 0.22
CA GLU A 32 16.97 15.87 0.68
C GLU A 32 15.80 15.45 1.58
N SER A 33 15.51 14.15 1.64
CA SER A 33 14.35 13.59 2.34
C SER A 33 14.66 13.22 3.78
N GLU A 34 13.69 13.39 4.68
CA GLU A 34 13.74 12.83 6.03
C GLU A 34 13.11 11.42 6.03
N LEU A 35 13.79 10.46 6.66
CA LEU A 35 13.36 9.08 6.76
C LEU A 35 13.05 8.74 8.22
N PHE A 36 11.81 8.35 8.48
CA PHE A 36 11.32 7.82 9.75
C PHE A 36 11.18 6.31 9.64
N ILE A 37 11.90 5.55 10.46
CA ILE A 37 11.88 4.09 10.45
C ILE A 37 11.25 3.59 11.73
N PHE A 38 10.08 2.96 11.61
CA PHE A 38 9.40 2.30 12.71
C PHE A 38 9.77 0.82 12.72
N SER A 39 10.65 0.43 13.65
CA SER A 39 11.06 -0.95 13.87
C SER A 39 10.19 -1.58 14.96
N ASP A 40 9.38 -2.58 14.61
CA ASP A 40 8.53 -3.25 15.58
C ASP A 40 9.36 -4.10 16.59
N GLY A 41 8.78 -4.44 17.73
CA GLY A 41 9.41 -5.36 18.71
C GLY A 41 9.23 -6.81 18.30
N TRP A 42 10.13 -7.72 18.70
CA TRP A 42 9.97 -9.15 18.43
C TRP A 42 8.72 -9.72 19.12
N LYS A 43 7.97 -10.55 18.39
CA LYS A 43 6.74 -11.19 18.90
C LYS A 43 7.03 -12.40 19.77
N ASN A 44 8.13 -13.09 19.49
CA ASN A 44 8.59 -14.29 20.17
C ASN A 44 10.12 -14.33 20.13
N GLU A 45 10.74 -15.19 20.94
CA GLU A 45 12.20 -15.27 21.02
C GLU A 45 12.86 -15.70 19.71
N GLN A 46 12.16 -16.44 18.83
CA GLN A 46 12.69 -16.84 17.52
C GLN A 46 12.89 -15.64 16.57
N ASP A 47 12.06 -14.61 16.70
CA ASP A 47 12.15 -13.39 15.90
C ASP A 47 13.25 -12.44 16.39
N LYS A 48 13.64 -12.54 17.68
CA LYS A 48 14.54 -11.61 18.37
C LYS A 48 15.84 -11.37 17.63
N THR A 49 16.54 -12.44 17.22
CA THR A 49 17.82 -12.33 16.51
C THR A 49 17.69 -11.50 15.23
N LYS A 50 16.64 -11.75 14.44
CA LYS A 50 16.43 -11.03 13.16
C LYS A 50 15.97 -9.59 13.38
N VAL A 51 15.17 -9.32 14.40
CA VAL A 51 14.78 -7.95 14.77
C VAL A 51 15.99 -7.14 15.23
N LEU A 52 16.86 -7.73 16.06
CA LEU A 52 18.10 -7.09 16.49
C LEU A 52 19.04 -6.85 15.30
N GLU A 53 19.17 -7.81 14.38
CA GLU A 53 19.95 -7.63 13.15
C GLU A 53 19.42 -6.47 12.29
N VAL A 54 18.09 -6.36 12.13
CA VAL A 54 17.47 -5.22 11.46
C VAL A 54 17.84 -3.92 12.18
N ARG A 55 17.67 -3.84 13.50
CA ARG A 55 17.96 -2.63 14.29
C ARG A 55 19.41 -2.20 14.23
N GLU A 56 20.35 -3.14 14.31
CA GLU A 56 21.78 -2.83 14.11
C GLU A 56 22.05 -2.31 12.70
N TYR A 57 21.42 -2.88 11.67
CA TYR A 57 21.51 -2.33 10.32
C TYR A 57 20.93 -0.91 10.23
N LEU A 58 19.79 -0.63 10.88
CA LEU A 58 19.15 0.69 10.80
C LEU A 58 20.09 1.82 11.26
N LYS A 59 20.91 1.56 12.28
CA LYS A 59 21.89 2.54 12.82
C LYS A 59 22.98 2.92 11.82
N THR A 60 23.17 2.11 10.77
CA THR A 60 24.19 2.35 9.73
C THR A 60 23.64 3.12 8.52
N ILE A 61 22.34 3.44 8.51
CA ILE A 61 21.70 4.07 7.34
C ILE A 61 22.13 5.54 7.23
N ASP A 62 22.66 5.88 6.07
CA ASP A 62 23.02 7.23 5.62
C ASP A 62 22.38 7.53 4.24
N GLY A 63 22.74 8.66 3.63
CA GLY A 63 22.24 9.06 2.30
C GLY A 63 20.86 9.72 2.29
N PHE A 64 20.32 10.04 3.47
CA PHE A 64 19.12 10.84 3.68
C PHE A 64 19.48 12.13 4.42
N LYS A 65 18.62 13.15 4.32
CA LYS A 65 18.81 14.42 5.06
C LYS A 65 18.87 14.18 6.57
N ARG A 66 18.00 13.30 7.06
CA ARG A 66 17.94 12.85 8.45
C ARG A 66 17.28 11.49 8.53
N VAL A 67 17.79 10.63 9.41
CA VAL A 67 17.20 9.32 9.71
C VAL A 67 16.75 9.32 11.16
N HIS A 68 15.47 9.03 11.39
CA HIS A 68 14.85 8.89 12.70
C HIS A 68 14.47 7.44 12.91
N ILE A 69 15.01 6.79 13.94
CA ILE A 69 14.72 5.39 14.24
C ILE A 69 13.82 5.32 15.47
N ILE A 70 12.65 4.69 15.31
CA ILE A 70 11.66 4.50 16.35
C ILE A 70 11.54 2.99 16.60
N GLU A 71 12.21 2.52 17.65
CA GLU A 71 12.12 1.13 18.09
C GLU A 71 10.94 0.93 19.03
N ARG A 72 10.02 0.02 18.71
CA ARG A 72 8.93 -0.35 19.61
C ARG A 72 9.46 -1.27 20.71
N GLU A 73 9.02 -1.02 21.94
CA GLU A 73 9.36 -1.83 23.13
C GLU A 73 8.77 -3.24 23.05
N ARG A 74 7.61 -3.40 22.42
CA ARG A 74 6.91 -4.68 22.21
C ARG A 74 6.43 -4.79 20.77
N ASN A 75 6.09 -6.00 20.34
CA ASN A 75 5.44 -6.22 19.05
C ASN A 75 4.03 -5.58 19.04
N TYR A 76 3.83 -4.55 18.23
CA TYR A 76 2.53 -3.92 17.98
C TYR A 76 1.77 -4.71 16.90
N GLY A 77 2.51 -5.35 15.99
CA GLY A 77 1.95 -5.95 14.79
C GLY A 77 1.78 -4.92 13.67
N LEU A 78 1.81 -5.39 12.43
CA LEU A 78 1.90 -4.54 11.23
C LEU A 78 0.82 -3.45 11.17
N ALA A 79 -0.45 -3.82 11.34
CA ALA A 79 -1.54 -2.88 11.20
C ALA A 79 -1.49 -1.75 12.25
N ASP A 80 -1.25 -2.09 13.51
CA ASP A 80 -1.28 -1.10 14.59
C ASP A 80 -0.01 -0.24 14.57
N ASN A 81 1.14 -0.81 14.19
CA ASN A 81 2.37 -0.05 13.98
C ASN A 81 2.21 0.97 12.84
N ILE A 82 1.61 0.57 11.71
CA ILE A 82 1.33 1.46 10.57
C ILE A 82 0.37 2.58 10.98
N ILE A 83 -0.76 2.24 11.61
CA ILE A 83 -1.76 3.22 12.01
C ILE A 83 -1.14 4.26 12.95
N ASP A 84 -0.40 3.84 13.97
CA ASP A 84 0.25 4.76 14.91
C ASP A 84 1.32 5.63 14.22
N GLY A 85 2.24 5.00 13.48
CA GLY A 85 3.36 5.72 12.85
C GLY A 85 2.89 6.71 11.77
N VAL A 86 1.97 6.29 10.90
CA VAL A 86 1.36 7.18 9.90
C VAL A 86 0.64 8.34 10.58
N THR A 87 -0.21 8.05 11.57
CA THR A 87 -0.98 9.08 12.27
C THR A 87 -0.08 10.11 12.95
N LYS A 88 0.99 9.66 13.61
CA LYS A 88 1.96 10.56 14.27
C LYS A 88 2.62 11.50 13.25
N VAL A 89 3.24 10.93 12.21
CA VAL A 89 4.04 11.72 11.26
C VAL A 89 3.15 12.61 10.38
N VAL A 90 2.01 12.10 9.88
CA VAL A 90 1.14 12.91 9.01
C VAL A 90 0.49 14.07 9.76
N ASN A 91 0.22 13.92 11.06
CA ASN A 91 -0.37 14.99 11.86
C ASN A 91 0.61 16.14 12.11
N GLU A 92 1.90 15.83 12.18
CA GLU A 92 2.99 16.79 12.35
C GLU A 92 3.37 17.47 11.02
N TYR A 93 3.54 16.70 9.95
CA TYR A 93 4.09 17.20 8.68
C TYR A 93 3.04 17.51 7.60
N GLY A 94 1.78 17.15 7.82
CA GLY A 94 0.66 17.44 6.90
C GLY A 94 0.57 16.53 5.67
N LYS A 95 1.68 15.92 5.22
CA LYS A 95 1.76 14.92 4.14
C LYS A 95 2.88 13.92 4.41
N ILE A 96 2.78 12.70 3.88
CA ILE A 96 3.78 11.63 4.07
C ILE A 96 3.90 10.73 2.84
N ILE A 97 5.00 9.98 2.77
CA ILE A 97 5.23 8.82 1.88
C ILE A 97 5.47 7.59 2.76
N VAL A 98 4.88 6.44 2.46
CA VAL A 98 4.90 5.25 3.30
C VAL A 98 5.36 4.02 2.51
N LEU A 99 6.28 3.26 3.09
CA LEU A 99 6.75 1.97 2.59
C LEU A 99 6.82 0.91 3.70
N GLU A 100 6.81 -0.36 3.30
CA GLU A 100 7.11 -1.52 4.14
C GLU A 100 8.50 -2.08 3.77
N ASP A 101 9.06 -2.95 4.60
CA ASP A 101 10.41 -3.49 4.44
C ASP A 101 10.64 -4.32 3.17
N ASP A 102 9.60 -4.70 2.45
CA ASP A 102 9.65 -5.51 1.23
C ASP A 102 9.26 -4.75 -0.05
N ILE A 103 9.36 -3.41 -0.06
CA ILE A 103 9.06 -2.57 -1.22
C ILE A 103 10.33 -1.93 -1.81
N VAL A 104 10.73 -2.41 -2.99
CA VAL A 104 11.82 -1.80 -3.77
C VAL A 104 11.27 -0.70 -4.65
N THR A 105 11.95 0.44 -4.70
CA THR A 105 11.55 1.63 -5.45
C THR A 105 12.37 1.84 -6.72
N SER A 106 11.74 2.39 -7.75
CA SER A 106 12.42 3.07 -8.86
C SER A 106 13.24 4.26 -8.36
N PRO A 107 14.34 4.66 -9.03
CA PRO A 107 15.08 5.89 -8.74
C PRO A 107 14.25 7.19 -8.80
N TYR A 108 13.08 7.17 -9.44
CA TYR A 108 12.21 8.35 -9.58
C TYR A 108 10.98 8.31 -8.67
N PHE A 109 10.86 7.31 -7.80
CA PHE A 109 9.69 7.13 -6.93
C PHE A 109 9.45 8.35 -6.02
N LEU A 110 10.48 8.85 -5.34
CA LEU A 110 10.34 10.01 -4.45
C LEU A 110 9.98 11.29 -5.21
N LYS A 111 10.46 11.45 -6.45
CA LYS A 111 10.11 12.57 -7.32
C LYS A 111 8.63 12.51 -7.71
N PHE A 112 8.18 11.36 -8.22
CA PHE A 112 6.76 11.12 -8.54
C PHE A 112 5.85 11.45 -7.36
N MET A 113 6.19 10.91 -6.18
CA MET A 113 5.40 11.12 -4.97
C MET A 113 5.34 12.59 -4.56
N ASN A 114 6.48 13.28 -4.50
CA ASN A 114 6.51 14.66 -4.04
C ASN A 114 5.84 15.63 -5.02
N GLU A 115 6.06 15.46 -6.33
CA GLU A 115 5.39 16.28 -7.35
C GLU A 115 3.86 16.07 -7.31
N ALA A 116 3.39 14.83 -7.18
CA ALA A 116 1.97 14.52 -7.03
C ALA A 116 1.38 15.09 -5.72
N LEU A 117 2.09 14.91 -4.60
CA LEU A 117 1.65 15.39 -3.29
C LEU A 117 1.58 16.92 -3.24
N GLU A 118 2.46 17.62 -3.94
CA GLU A 118 2.42 19.08 -4.07
C GLU A 118 1.29 19.53 -5.00
N ARG A 119 1.16 18.90 -6.17
CA ARG A 119 0.17 19.29 -7.18
C ARG A 119 -1.27 19.16 -6.68
N TYR A 120 -1.58 18.10 -5.95
CA TYR A 120 -2.95 17.81 -5.51
C TYR A 120 -3.18 18.14 -4.02
N LYS A 121 -2.32 18.95 -3.40
CA LYS A 121 -2.38 19.22 -1.95
C LYS A 121 -3.71 19.83 -1.51
N ASP A 122 -4.37 20.61 -2.36
CA ASP A 122 -5.62 21.30 -2.05
C ASP A 122 -6.87 20.61 -2.64
N GLU A 123 -6.71 19.49 -3.35
CA GLU A 123 -7.82 18.76 -3.96
C GLU A 123 -8.39 17.70 -3.01
N GLU A 124 -9.49 18.05 -2.31
CA GLU A 124 -10.14 17.20 -1.31
C GLU A 124 -10.55 15.82 -1.83
N ARG A 125 -10.87 15.68 -3.13
CA ARG A 125 -11.23 14.38 -3.71
C ARG A 125 -10.04 13.46 -3.90
N VAL A 126 -8.81 13.95 -3.89
CA VAL A 126 -7.61 13.12 -3.99
C VAL A 126 -7.19 12.68 -2.59
N PHE A 127 -7.33 11.39 -2.31
CA PHE A 127 -7.06 10.76 -1.01
C PHE A 127 -5.62 10.27 -0.87
N GLY A 128 -4.96 9.97 -1.98
CA GLY A 128 -3.59 9.53 -1.96
C GLY A 128 -2.98 9.33 -3.34
N VAL A 129 -1.71 8.96 -3.31
CA VAL A 129 -0.89 8.66 -4.49
C VAL A 129 -0.37 7.24 -4.33
N ASN A 130 -0.64 6.37 -5.30
CA ASN A 130 -0.12 5.01 -5.35
C ASN A 130 1.24 5.04 -6.07
N GLY A 131 2.25 4.33 -5.56
CA GLY A 131 3.52 4.11 -6.27
C GLY A 131 3.48 2.86 -7.14
N TYR A 132 2.65 1.90 -6.75
CA TYR A 132 2.48 0.65 -7.46
C TYR A 132 1.48 0.77 -8.62
N ALA A 133 1.78 0.10 -9.73
CA ALA A 133 0.88 -0.12 -10.85
C ALA A 133 0.66 -1.62 -11.11
N PHE A 134 -0.60 -2.01 -11.29
CA PHE A 134 -0.93 -3.36 -11.73
C PHE A 134 -0.43 -3.60 -13.17
N PRO A 135 -0.02 -4.84 -13.52
CA PRO A 135 0.47 -5.18 -14.85
C PRO A 135 -0.68 -5.36 -15.86
N ILE A 136 -1.48 -4.30 -16.02
CA ILE A 136 -2.56 -4.21 -16.99
C ILE A 136 -2.01 -3.87 -18.38
N LYS A 137 -2.82 -4.07 -19.41
CA LYS A 137 -2.51 -3.59 -20.76
C LYS A 137 -2.48 -2.05 -20.79
N LYS A 138 -1.44 -1.46 -21.38
CA LYS A 138 -1.09 -0.03 -21.24
C LYS A 138 -1.49 0.84 -22.43
N GLU A 139 -1.89 0.26 -23.55
CA GLU A 139 -2.15 1.00 -24.79
C GLU A 139 -3.30 2.00 -24.60
N GLY A 140 -3.05 3.27 -24.96
CA GLY A 140 -4.01 4.36 -24.81
C GLY A 140 -4.19 4.88 -23.38
N LEU A 141 -3.43 4.38 -22.39
CA LEU A 141 -3.43 4.95 -21.05
C LEU A 141 -2.45 6.14 -20.95
N PRO A 142 -2.84 7.24 -20.27
CA PRO A 142 -1.90 8.31 -19.92
C PRO A 142 -0.86 7.78 -18.93
N SER A 143 0.25 8.51 -18.74
CA SER A 143 1.32 8.09 -17.81
C SER A 143 0.91 8.11 -16.33
N ALA A 144 -0.12 8.87 -15.97
CA ALA A 144 -0.79 8.78 -14.68
C ALA A 144 -2.31 9.02 -14.84
N TYR A 145 -3.11 8.42 -13.97
CA TYR A 145 -4.58 8.53 -14.00
C TYR A 145 -5.18 8.32 -12.60
N PHE A 146 -6.40 8.79 -12.39
CA PHE A 146 -7.12 8.56 -11.14
C PHE A 146 -7.96 7.28 -11.18
N LEU A 147 -7.98 6.57 -10.05
CA LEU A 147 -8.87 5.43 -9.80
C LEU A 147 -9.51 5.53 -8.42
N LYS A 148 -10.69 4.94 -8.26
CA LYS A 148 -11.26 4.67 -6.93
C LYS A 148 -10.63 3.40 -6.34
N SER A 149 -9.29 3.35 -6.22
CA SER A 149 -8.60 2.18 -5.70
C SER A 149 -7.24 2.51 -5.10
N PHE A 150 -7.01 1.92 -3.94
CA PHE A 150 -5.79 2.08 -3.19
C PHE A 150 -4.87 0.88 -3.40
N ALA A 151 -3.60 1.13 -3.73
CA ALA A 151 -2.54 0.15 -3.75
C ALA A 151 -1.49 0.52 -2.69
N CYS A 152 -1.33 -0.33 -1.67
CA CYS A 152 -0.55 0.00 -0.48
C CYS A 152 0.96 -0.20 -0.60
N TRP A 153 1.47 -0.63 -1.75
CA TRP A 153 2.90 -0.88 -1.97
C TRP A 153 3.64 0.39 -2.38
N GLY A 154 3.99 1.19 -1.38
CA GLY A 154 4.55 2.52 -1.58
C GLY A 154 3.46 3.51 -1.95
N TRP A 155 3.10 4.40 -1.04
CA TRP A 155 2.00 5.34 -1.23
C TRP A 155 2.23 6.64 -0.49
N GLY A 156 1.55 7.70 -0.92
CA GLY A 156 1.55 8.99 -0.24
C GLY A 156 0.13 9.45 0.10
N THR A 157 0.00 10.23 1.17
CA THR A 157 -1.28 10.86 1.55
C THR A 157 -1.06 12.16 2.31
N TRP A 158 -2.16 12.85 2.61
CA TRP A 158 -2.21 14.07 3.40
C TRP A 158 -2.99 13.86 4.68
N LYS A 159 -2.72 14.69 5.68
CA LYS A 159 -3.48 14.76 6.93
C LYS A 159 -4.97 14.95 6.67
N ARG A 160 -5.32 15.80 5.67
CA ARG A 160 -6.70 16.07 5.28
C ARG A 160 -7.46 14.83 4.79
N ALA A 161 -6.77 13.86 4.22
CA ALA A 161 -7.36 12.59 3.77
C ALA A 161 -7.26 11.52 4.86
N TRP A 162 -6.12 11.41 5.54
CA TRP A 162 -5.89 10.42 6.60
C TRP A 162 -6.83 10.61 7.80
N LYS A 163 -7.31 11.83 8.08
CA LYS A 163 -8.29 12.09 9.15
C LYS A 163 -9.58 11.26 9.04
N PHE A 164 -9.91 10.77 7.84
CA PHE A 164 -11.08 9.91 7.61
C PHE A 164 -10.81 8.43 7.87
N PHE A 165 -9.56 8.02 8.10
CA PHE A 165 -9.21 6.63 8.34
C PHE A 165 -9.98 6.08 9.55
N GLU A 166 -10.76 5.03 9.31
CA GLU A 166 -11.52 4.36 10.35
C GLU A 166 -11.47 2.84 10.18
N LYS A 167 -10.90 2.16 11.18
CA LYS A 167 -10.83 0.69 11.25
C LYS A 167 -11.97 0.13 12.09
N ASN A 168 -13.20 0.17 11.57
CA ASN A 168 -14.37 -0.40 12.24
C ASN A 168 -15.20 -1.27 11.26
N PRO A 169 -14.97 -2.60 11.21
CA PRO A 169 -15.65 -3.45 10.25
C PRO A 169 -17.16 -3.56 10.52
N ASP A 170 -17.63 -3.45 11.77
CA ASP A 170 -19.06 -3.47 12.09
C ASP A 170 -19.80 -2.28 11.51
N LYS A 171 -19.21 -1.09 11.62
CA LYS A 171 -19.76 0.13 11.04
C LYS A 171 -19.83 0.01 9.51
N LEU A 172 -18.74 -0.43 8.88
CA LEU A 172 -18.70 -0.62 7.42
C LEU A 172 -19.77 -1.61 6.93
N ILE A 173 -19.96 -2.73 7.62
CA ILE A 173 -20.98 -3.73 7.26
C ILE A 173 -22.41 -3.16 7.34
N LYS A 174 -22.67 -2.24 8.28
CA LYS A 174 -23.97 -1.55 8.39
C LYS A 174 -24.16 -0.48 7.31
N THR A 175 -23.08 0.17 6.89
CA THR A 175 -23.13 1.27 5.91
C THR A 175 -23.17 0.81 4.46
N PHE A 176 -22.43 -0.24 4.09
CA PHE A 176 -22.29 -0.66 2.69
C PHE A 176 -23.54 -1.39 2.17
N THR A 177 -24.08 -0.91 1.05
CA THR A 177 -25.12 -1.60 0.29
C THR A 177 -24.53 -2.67 -0.65
N LYS A 178 -25.38 -3.53 -1.22
CA LYS A 178 -24.94 -4.51 -2.22
C LYS A 178 -24.33 -3.85 -3.46
N ASP A 179 -24.86 -2.70 -3.89
CA ASP A 179 -24.34 -1.97 -5.05
C ASP A 179 -23.00 -1.30 -4.75
N MET A 180 -22.84 -0.73 -3.54
CA MET A 180 -21.55 -0.21 -3.08
C MET A 180 -20.49 -1.29 -3.04
N ILE A 181 -20.83 -2.48 -2.53
CA ILE A 181 -19.92 -3.63 -2.51
C ILE A 181 -19.55 -4.05 -3.94
N ARG A 182 -20.50 -4.06 -4.88
CA ARG A 182 -20.24 -4.36 -6.29
C ARG A 182 -19.23 -3.37 -6.88
N GLU A 183 -19.45 -2.06 -6.69
CA GLU A 183 -18.57 -1.01 -7.21
C GLU A 183 -17.16 -1.08 -6.59
N PHE A 184 -17.09 -1.22 -5.25
CA PHE A 184 -15.87 -1.36 -4.47
C PHE A 184 -15.04 -2.58 -4.88
N ASN A 185 -15.71 -3.67 -5.25
CA ASN A 185 -15.12 -4.89 -5.80
C ASN A 185 -14.83 -4.82 -7.31
N PHE A 186 -14.75 -3.61 -7.88
CA PHE A 186 -14.51 -3.40 -9.31
C PHE A 186 -15.48 -4.21 -10.19
N ASP A 187 -16.78 -4.03 -9.96
CA ASP A 187 -17.83 -4.76 -10.65
C ASP A 187 -17.71 -6.28 -10.48
N ASN A 188 -17.43 -6.69 -9.23
CA ASN A 188 -17.20 -8.07 -8.79
C ASN A 188 -16.04 -8.78 -9.52
N SER A 189 -15.09 -8.03 -10.07
CA SER A 189 -13.88 -8.59 -10.69
C SER A 189 -12.86 -9.05 -9.64
N TYR A 190 -12.81 -8.40 -8.48
CA TYR A 190 -11.96 -8.78 -7.34
C TYR A 190 -12.69 -8.56 -6.01
N ASP A 191 -12.63 -9.55 -5.11
CA ASP A 191 -13.39 -9.53 -3.85
C ASP A 191 -12.63 -8.78 -2.74
N TYR A 192 -12.45 -7.47 -2.87
CA TYR A 192 -11.88 -6.62 -1.82
C TYR A 192 -12.70 -6.69 -0.53
N TRP A 193 -14.03 -6.72 -0.63
CA TRP A 193 -14.95 -6.76 0.50
C TRP A 193 -14.74 -7.98 1.42
N TYR A 194 -14.26 -9.11 0.87
CA TYR A 194 -13.84 -10.25 1.69
C TYR A 194 -12.87 -9.85 2.81
N GLN A 195 -11.96 -8.90 2.57
CA GLN A 195 -10.99 -8.45 3.58
C GLN A 195 -11.68 -7.76 4.76
N VAL A 196 -12.73 -6.96 4.54
CA VAL A 196 -13.52 -6.35 5.62
C VAL A 196 -14.18 -7.45 6.47
N ILE A 197 -14.80 -8.43 5.82
CA ILE A 197 -15.44 -9.57 6.51
C ILE A 197 -14.42 -10.46 7.24
N ALA A 198 -13.23 -10.65 6.67
CA ALA A 198 -12.16 -11.44 7.28
C ALA A 198 -11.59 -10.75 8.53
N ASN A 199 -11.44 -9.42 8.51
CA ASN A 199 -11.09 -8.64 9.70
C ASN A 199 -12.17 -8.75 10.78
N LYS A 200 -13.46 -8.61 10.43
CA LYS A 200 -14.57 -8.77 11.38
C LYS A 200 -14.53 -10.12 12.11
N LYS A 201 -14.10 -11.17 11.41
CA LYS A 201 -13.99 -12.54 11.92
C LYS A 201 -12.66 -12.84 12.61
N GLY A 202 -11.76 -11.85 12.74
CA GLY A 202 -10.44 -12.04 13.33
C GLY A 202 -9.50 -12.95 12.52
N LYS A 203 -9.79 -13.19 11.24
CA LYS A 203 -8.97 -14.07 10.37
C LYS A 203 -7.72 -13.39 9.84
N ILE A 204 -7.78 -12.08 9.67
CA ILE A 204 -6.69 -11.21 9.25
C ILE A 204 -6.75 -9.95 10.10
N ASN A 205 -5.63 -9.23 10.17
CA ASN A 205 -5.56 -7.92 10.80
C ASN A 205 -4.83 -6.97 9.83
N THR A 206 -5.57 -6.40 8.88
CA THR A 206 -5.02 -5.46 7.87
C THR A 206 -5.57 -4.06 8.07
N TRP A 207 -4.79 -3.05 7.69
CA TRP A 207 -5.15 -1.64 7.76
C TRP A 207 -5.58 -1.08 6.38
N ALA A 208 -4.96 -1.56 5.29
CA ALA A 208 -5.07 -0.96 3.96
C ALA A 208 -6.50 -0.96 3.42
N ILE A 209 -7.24 -2.05 3.65
CA ILE A 209 -8.65 -2.14 3.23
C ILE A 209 -9.52 -1.07 3.90
N PHE A 210 -9.21 -0.68 5.13
CA PHE A 210 -9.98 0.31 5.88
C PHE A 210 -9.70 1.73 5.39
N PHE A 211 -8.46 2.03 4.98
CA PHE A 211 -8.17 3.29 4.29
C PHE A 211 -8.88 3.36 2.94
N TYR A 212 -8.88 2.25 2.18
CA TYR A 212 -9.62 2.17 0.92
C TYR A 212 -11.13 2.37 1.12
N THR A 213 -11.77 1.72 2.11
CA THR A 213 -13.19 1.95 2.39
C THR A 213 -13.48 3.37 2.84
N SER A 214 -12.58 3.98 3.61
CA SER A 214 -12.72 5.38 4.05
C SER A 214 -12.70 6.32 2.86
N ALA A 215 -11.76 6.13 1.92
CA ALA A 215 -11.73 6.89 0.67
C ALA A 215 -12.97 6.65 -0.19
N PHE A 216 -13.39 5.38 -0.35
CA PHE A 216 -14.57 5.03 -1.15
C PHE A 216 -15.85 5.71 -0.64
N LEU A 217 -16.09 5.71 0.68
CA LEU A 217 -17.24 6.36 1.29
C LEU A 217 -17.24 7.89 1.13
N ASN A 218 -16.07 8.50 0.92
CA ASN A 218 -15.90 9.92 0.68
C ASN A 218 -15.74 10.25 -0.82
N ASN A 219 -16.06 9.32 -1.73
CA ASN A 219 -15.87 9.46 -3.18
C ASN A 219 -14.42 9.86 -3.56
N GLY A 220 -13.46 9.39 -2.77
CA GLY A 220 -12.04 9.65 -2.91
C GLY A 220 -11.41 8.91 -4.07
N LEU A 221 -10.43 9.55 -4.68
CA LEU A 221 -9.62 9.05 -5.79
C LEU A 221 -8.16 8.93 -5.37
N PHE A 222 -7.48 7.96 -5.95
CA PHE A 222 -6.04 7.79 -5.83
C PHE A 222 -5.40 8.02 -7.18
N LEU A 223 -4.33 8.82 -7.20
CA LEU A 223 -3.49 8.91 -8.37
C LEU A 223 -2.72 7.60 -8.52
N ALA A 224 -2.76 6.98 -9.69
CA ALA A 224 -1.99 5.80 -10.01
C ALA A 224 -1.09 6.06 -11.24
N PRO A 225 0.16 5.61 -11.22
CA PRO A 225 1.02 5.66 -12.39
C PRO A 225 0.64 4.51 -13.36
N ARG A 226 0.92 4.69 -14.64
CA ARG A 226 0.80 3.62 -15.64
C ARG A 226 1.89 2.57 -15.49
N ASP A 227 3.10 3.04 -15.18
CA ASP A 227 4.31 2.25 -15.01
C ASP A 227 4.70 2.28 -13.53
N SER A 228 4.99 1.12 -12.94
CA SER A 228 5.12 1.01 -11.49
C SER A 228 6.41 1.68 -10.99
N PHE A 229 6.32 2.57 -10.02
CA PHE A 229 7.49 3.12 -9.33
C PHE A 229 7.92 2.27 -8.13
N THR A 230 7.15 1.23 -7.80
CA THR A 230 7.48 0.29 -6.72
C THR A 230 7.26 -1.16 -7.15
N LYS A 231 7.97 -2.08 -6.49
CA LYS A 231 7.85 -3.52 -6.68
C LYS A 231 7.90 -4.19 -5.31
N ASN A 232 6.94 -5.07 -5.04
CA ASN A 232 6.95 -5.87 -3.82
C ASN A 232 7.84 -7.11 -4.03
N ILE A 233 8.86 -7.27 -3.19
CA ILE A 233 9.81 -8.39 -3.21
C ILE A 233 9.53 -9.43 -2.11
N GLY A 234 8.48 -9.22 -1.30
CA GLY A 234 8.07 -10.07 -0.18
C GLY A 234 7.18 -11.26 -0.53
N HIS A 235 6.89 -11.49 -1.81
CA HIS A 235 6.20 -12.69 -2.31
C HIS A 235 7.10 -13.94 -2.33
N ASP A 236 8.03 -14.05 -1.39
CA ASP A 236 9.02 -15.12 -1.25
C ASP A 236 8.67 -16.14 -0.14
N LEU A 237 7.47 -16.03 0.45
CA LEU A 237 6.95 -16.80 1.59
C LEU A 237 7.47 -16.37 2.97
N SER A 238 8.29 -15.32 3.08
CA SER A 238 8.83 -14.85 4.36
C SER A 238 7.89 -13.92 5.13
N GLY A 239 6.80 -13.44 4.51
CA GLY A 239 5.90 -12.44 5.08
C GLY A 239 4.56 -12.94 5.60
N VAL A 240 3.99 -12.16 6.54
CA VAL A 240 2.73 -12.46 7.25
C VAL A 240 1.54 -12.61 6.30
N HIS A 241 1.59 -11.98 5.13
CA HIS A 241 0.58 -12.08 4.06
C HIS A 241 1.15 -12.57 2.72
N SER A 242 2.31 -13.24 2.74
CA SER A 242 2.98 -13.67 1.51
C SER A 242 2.38 -14.96 0.94
N GLU A 243 1.96 -14.90 -0.33
CA GLU A 243 1.71 -16.05 -1.20
C GLU A 243 2.63 -15.92 -2.42
N LYS A 244 3.09 -17.04 -3.03
CA LYS A 244 3.81 -17.01 -4.33
C LYS A 244 2.83 -16.61 -5.44
N VAL A 245 2.73 -15.32 -5.76
CA VAL A 245 1.76 -14.81 -6.73
C VAL A 245 2.45 -14.03 -7.85
N LYS A 246 2.42 -14.57 -9.07
CA LYS A 246 2.95 -13.89 -10.27
C LYS A 246 2.05 -12.76 -10.79
N TYR A 247 0.78 -12.71 -10.38
CA TYR A 247 -0.21 -11.75 -10.88
C TYR A 247 -0.04 -10.32 -10.34
N PHE A 248 0.89 -10.12 -9.42
CA PHE A 248 1.21 -8.79 -8.91
C PHE A 248 2.63 -8.35 -9.25
N ASP A 249 3.38 -9.20 -9.97
CA ASP A 249 4.73 -8.88 -10.40
C ASP A 249 4.71 -7.79 -11.47
N THR A 250 5.61 -6.83 -11.34
CA THR A 250 5.70 -5.65 -12.18
C THR A 250 7.16 -5.26 -12.33
N GLU A 251 7.45 -4.53 -13.41
CA GLU A 251 8.77 -3.95 -13.63
C GLU A 251 8.77 -2.50 -13.17
N LEU A 252 9.92 -2.08 -12.63
CA LEU A 252 10.10 -0.71 -12.17
C LEU A 252 10.26 0.23 -13.37
N ALA A 253 9.59 1.36 -13.33
CA ALA A 253 9.82 2.46 -14.27
C ALA A 253 11.25 2.97 -14.11
N LEU A 254 12.05 2.90 -15.19
CA LEU A 254 13.43 3.41 -15.23
C LEU A 254 13.55 4.75 -15.97
N GLU A 255 12.41 5.33 -16.34
CA GLU A 255 12.30 6.64 -16.99
C GLU A 255 11.25 7.48 -16.26
N TYR A 256 11.38 8.80 -16.33
CA TYR A 256 10.45 9.74 -15.70
C TYR A 256 9.78 10.65 -16.74
N ASN A 257 8.63 10.20 -17.24
CA ASN A 257 7.82 10.92 -18.23
C ASN A 257 6.35 11.00 -17.76
N ILE A 258 6.10 11.81 -16.74
CA ILE A 258 4.79 11.88 -16.07
C ILE A 258 4.02 13.12 -16.49
N ASN A 259 2.80 12.91 -16.98
CA ASN A 259 1.82 13.95 -17.19
C ASN A 259 0.69 13.76 -16.18
N PHE A 260 0.60 14.69 -15.23
CA PHE A 260 -0.36 14.63 -14.14
C PHE A 260 -1.74 15.13 -14.60
N PRO A 261 -2.80 14.30 -14.50
CA PRO A 261 -4.14 14.64 -14.99
C PRO A 261 -4.71 15.90 -14.32
N GLU A 262 -5.14 16.88 -15.12
CA GLU A 262 -5.82 18.07 -14.60
C GLU A 262 -7.25 17.75 -14.12
N LYS A 263 -7.92 16.83 -14.81
CA LYS A 263 -9.29 16.44 -14.49
C LYS A 263 -9.31 15.40 -13.37
N ILE A 264 -9.95 15.75 -12.26
CA ILE A 264 -10.09 14.90 -11.08
C ILE A 264 -11.29 13.96 -11.25
N GLU A 265 -11.13 12.92 -12.06
CA GLU A 265 -12.15 11.89 -12.27
C GLU A 265 -11.55 10.51 -12.52
N GLU A 266 -12.31 9.45 -12.19
CA GLU A 266 -11.86 8.09 -12.45
C GLU A 266 -11.70 7.83 -13.95
N HIS A 267 -10.52 7.35 -14.34
CA HIS A 267 -10.19 7.12 -15.74
C HIS A 267 -10.84 5.83 -16.25
N LYS A 268 -11.90 5.98 -17.06
CA LYS A 268 -12.77 4.88 -17.54
C LYS A 268 -12.00 3.72 -18.18
N LEU A 269 -11.09 4.00 -19.11
CA LEU A 269 -10.31 2.96 -19.78
C LEU A 269 -9.39 2.22 -18.79
N ALA A 270 -8.81 2.94 -17.82
CA ALA A 270 -7.92 2.33 -16.84
C ALA A 270 -8.72 1.41 -15.91
N ARG A 271 -9.89 1.88 -15.43
CA ARG A 271 -10.83 1.06 -14.65
C ARG A 271 -11.22 -0.22 -15.41
N GLN A 272 -11.58 -0.10 -16.68
CA GLN A 272 -11.93 -1.26 -17.51
C GLN A 272 -10.78 -2.28 -17.61
N ARG A 273 -9.54 -1.82 -17.87
CA ARG A 273 -8.38 -2.71 -17.98
C ARG A 273 -8.05 -3.40 -16.65
N HIS A 274 -8.27 -2.74 -15.50
CA HIS A 274 -8.17 -3.39 -14.19
C HIS A 274 -9.23 -4.49 -14.02
N ILE A 275 -10.49 -4.21 -14.36
CA ILE A 275 -11.59 -5.19 -14.31
C ILE A 275 -11.26 -6.42 -15.16
N GLU A 276 -10.78 -6.22 -16.39
CA GLU A 276 -10.36 -7.30 -17.30
C GLU A 276 -9.21 -8.11 -16.69
N TYR A 277 -8.19 -7.44 -16.16
CA TYR A 277 -7.05 -8.07 -15.52
C TYR A 277 -7.46 -8.93 -14.33
N PHE A 278 -8.24 -8.38 -13.40
CA PHE A 278 -8.73 -9.09 -12.22
C PHE A 278 -9.62 -10.28 -12.59
N LYS A 279 -10.51 -10.11 -13.57
CA LYS A 279 -11.35 -11.21 -14.08
C LYS A 279 -10.51 -12.37 -14.65
N LYS A 280 -9.41 -12.05 -15.35
CA LYS A 280 -8.54 -13.05 -15.97
C LYS A 280 -7.64 -13.77 -14.96
N HIS A 281 -7.13 -13.04 -13.96
CA HIS A 281 -6.02 -13.53 -13.12
C HIS A 281 -6.40 -13.81 -11.67
N LEU A 282 -7.40 -13.11 -11.12
CA LEU A 282 -7.73 -13.14 -9.69
C LEU A 282 -9.12 -13.69 -9.38
N LYS A 283 -9.91 -14.04 -10.41
CA LYS A 283 -11.14 -14.80 -10.18
C LYS A 283 -10.80 -16.14 -9.55
N VAL A 284 -11.24 -16.31 -8.31
CA VAL A 284 -11.56 -17.62 -7.77
C VAL A 284 -12.64 -18.20 -8.68
N THR A 285 -12.24 -19.09 -9.59
CA THR A 285 -13.16 -19.77 -10.51
C THR A 285 -14.36 -20.32 -9.74
N LEU A 286 -15.56 -20.31 -10.35
CA LEU A 286 -16.77 -20.84 -9.73
C LEU A 286 -16.54 -22.23 -9.11
N TRP A 287 -15.73 -23.05 -9.79
CA TRP A 287 -15.21 -24.33 -9.36
C TRP A 287 -14.42 -24.29 -8.05
N LYS A 288 -13.51 -23.34 -7.86
CA LYS A 288 -12.79 -23.16 -6.58
C LYS A 288 -13.74 -22.74 -5.46
N LYS A 289 -14.78 -21.94 -5.72
CA LYS A 289 -15.79 -21.58 -4.71
C LYS A 289 -16.66 -22.79 -4.30
N ILE A 290 -17.03 -23.64 -5.25
CA ILE A 290 -17.76 -24.89 -5.00
C ILE A 290 -16.88 -25.88 -4.20
N LEU A 291 -15.63 -26.09 -4.62
CA LEU A 291 -14.66 -26.93 -3.91
C LEU A 291 -14.40 -26.44 -2.47
N TYR A 292 -14.31 -25.12 -2.26
CA TYR A 292 -14.14 -24.55 -0.92
C TYR A 292 -15.38 -24.79 -0.05
N LYS A 293 -16.60 -24.70 -0.62
CA LYS A 293 -17.84 -25.07 0.07
C LYS A 293 -17.88 -26.56 0.43
N LEU A 294 -17.49 -27.44 -0.48
CA LEU A 294 -17.46 -28.89 -0.26
C LEU A 294 -16.43 -29.30 0.79
N LYS A 295 -15.21 -28.75 0.76
CA LYS A 295 -14.18 -28.97 1.80
C LYS A 295 -14.67 -28.55 3.19
N LYS A 296 -15.42 -27.44 3.28
CA LYS A 296 -15.95 -26.93 4.54
C LYS A 296 -17.11 -27.75 5.10
N LEU A 297 -17.82 -28.49 4.24
CA LEU A 297 -18.85 -29.45 4.64
C LEU A 297 -18.24 -30.79 5.07
N ALA A 298 -17.15 -31.22 4.43
CA ALA A 298 -16.42 -32.43 4.78
C ALA A 298 -15.67 -32.34 6.12
N GLN A 299 -15.25 -31.14 6.55
CA GLN A 299 -14.62 -30.89 7.86
C GLN A 299 -15.63 -30.73 9.01
N LYS A 300 -16.94 -30.82 8.73
CA LYS A 300 -18.03 -30.74 9.71
C LYS A 300 -18.74 -32.10 9.94
N ARG A 301 -18.20 -33.17 9.37
CA ARG A 301 -18.53 -34.56 9.71
C ARG A 301 -17.33 -35.17 10.42
#